data_AF-A0A830ET06-F1
#
_entry.id   AF-A0A830ET06-F1
#
_cell.length_a   1.000
_cell.length_b   1.000
_cell.length_c   1.000
_cell.angle_alpha   90.00
_cell.angle_beta   90.00
_cell.angle_gamma   90.00
#
_symmetry.space_group_name_H-M   'P 1'
#
loop_
_entity.id
_entity.type
_entity.pdbx_description
1 polymer ?
#
loop_
_entity_poly.entity_id
_entity_poly.type
_entity_poly.pdbx_seq_one_letter_code
_entity_poly.pdbx_strand_id
1 'polypeptide(L)' 'MLTQLHEAATPTCEAQHCERPLGEPALVFETEAGRREAYECACGAVTVTVVRPESSR' A
#
# COMPACT_ATOMS: atom_id res chain seq x y z
N MET A 1 -22.51 14.66 6.50
CA MET A 1 -21.06 14.51 6.31
C MET A 1 -20.79 13.00 6.30
N LEU A 2 -20.76 12.39 5.11
CA LEU A 2 -20.51 10.96 4.96
C LEU A 2 -18.99 10.77 5.03
N THR A 3 -18.48 10.27 6.14
CA THR A 3 -17.11 9.74 6.20
C THR A 3 -17.06 8.51 5.29
N GLN A 4 -16.58 8.69 4.04
CA GLN A 4 -16.19 7.56 3.20
C GLN A 4 -14.99 6.89 3.85
N LEU A 5 -15.26 5.92 4.73
CA LEU A 5 -14.29 4.90 5.10
C LEU A 5 -14.11 4.03 3.86
N HIS A 6 -13.20 4.42 2.97
CA HIS A 6 -12.63 3.46 2.04
C HIS A 6 -11.85 2.45 2.89
N GLU A 7 -12.44 1.28 3.14
CA GLU A 7 -11.67 0.13 3.62
C GLU A 7 -10.51 -0.06 2.64
N ALA A 8 -9.31 0.30 3.08
CA ALA A 8 -8.12 0.10 2.28
C ALA A 8 -7.99 -1.41 2.07
N ALA A 9 -8.17 -1.86 0.83
CA ALA A 9 -8.00 -3.27 0.50
C ALA A 9 -6.60 -3.70 0.94
N THR A 10 -6.52 -4.77 1.74
CA THR A 10 -5.24 -5.30 2.21
C THR A 10 -4.38 -5.65 1.00
N PRO A 11 -3.21 -5.01 0.82
CA PRO A 11 -2.38 -5.27 -0.34
C PRO A 11 -1.84 -6.70 -0.30
N THR A 12 -1.62 -7.28 -1.48
CA THR A 12 -1.02 -8.61 -1.63
C THR A 12 0.37 -8.48 -2.24
N CYS A 13 1.22 -9.48 -2.01
CA CYS A 13 2.54 -9.53 -2.62
C CYS A 13 2.41 -9.60 -4.16
N GLU A 14 3.27 -8.86 -4.87
CA GLU A 14 3.31 -8.85 -6.35
C GLU A 14 4.43 -9.74 -6.93
N ALA A 15 5.09 -10.55 -6.11
CA ALA A 15 6.09 -11.48 -6.62
C ALA A 15 5.44 -12.62 -7.43
N GLN A 16 6.14 -13.08 -8.46
CA GLN A 16 5.65 -14.20 -9.28
C GLN A 16 5.39 -15.42 -8.39
N HIS A 17 4.15 -15.94 -8.46
CA HIS A 17 3.65 -17.08 -7.67
C HIS A 17 3.56 -16.84 -6.15
N CYS A 18 3.49 -15.58 -5.69
CA CYS A 18 3.22 -15.24 -4.30
C CYS A 18 2.10 -14.19 -4.23
N GLU A 19 0.96 -14.54 -3.66
CA GLU A 19 -0.20 -13.65 -3.51
C GLU A 19 -0.59 -13.47 -2.03
N ARG A 20 0.38 -13.67 -1.13
CA ARG A 20 0.12 -13.58 0.32
C ARG A 20 -0.35 -12.16 0.68
N PRO A 21 -1.30 -12.03 1.61
CA PRO A 21 -1.64 -10.73 2.17
C PRO A 21 -0.41 -10.14 2.85
N LEU A 22 -0.20 -8.85 2.65
CA LEU A 22 0.86 -8.08 3.29
C LEU A 22 0.35 -7.49 4.60
N GLY A 23 1.25 -7.43 5.58
CA GLY A 23 0.98 -6.81 6.88
C GLY A 23 1.15 -5.29 6.84
N GLU A 24 1.63 -4.73 7.95
CA GLU A 24 1.95 -3.31 8.01
C GLU A 24 3.17 -2.97 7.14
N PRO A 25 3.23 -1.75 6.58
CA PRO A 25 4.37 -1.32 5.79
C PRO A 25 5.61 -1.18 6.69
N ALA A 26 6.75 -1.67 6.20
CA ALA A 26 8.04 -1.51 6.86
C ALA A 26 8.59 -0.09 6.67
N LEU A 27 8.22 0.58 5.56
CA LEU A 27 8.61 1.96 5.27
C LEU A 27 7.41 2.74 4.73
N VAL A 28 7.27 3.97 5.20
CA VAL A 28 6.27 4.93 4.71
C VAL A 28 7.00 6.23 4.33
N PHE A 29 6.77 6.70 3.11
CA PHE A 29 7.29 7.97 2.62
C PHE A 29 6.15 8.86 2.16
N GLU A 30 5.98 9.99 2.85
CA GLU A 30 4.92 10.95 2.59
C GLU A 30 5.48 12.22 1.92
N THR A 31 4.77 12.66 0.88
CA THR A 31 5.08 13.87 0.11
C THR A 31 3.77 14.57 -0.24
N GLU A 32 3.83 15.83 -0.66
CA GLU A 32 2.67 16.54 -1.22
C GLU A 32 2.00 15.78 -2.39
N ALA A 33 2.77 14.97 -3.13
CA ALA A 33 2.26 14.16 -4.24
C ALA A 33 1.58 12.84 -3.80
N GLY A 34 1.55 12.54 -2.51
CA GLY A 34 0.95 11.33 -1.94
C GLY A 34 1.90 10.52 -1.06
N ARG A 35 1.36 9.40 -0.56
CA ARG A 35 2.01 8.45 0.34
C ARG A 35 2.47 7.21 -0.40
N ARG A 36 3.70 6.77 -0.16
CA ARG A 36 4.29 5.54 -0.70
C ARG A 36 4.57 4.60 0.45
N GLU A 37 4.12 3.36 0.35
CA GLU A 37 4.24 2.36 1.41
C GLU A 37 4.97 1.15 0.85
N ALA A 38 6.04 0.72 1.51
CA ALA A 38 6.79 -0.47 1.14
C ALA A 38 6.55 -1.58 2.17
N TYR A 39 6.18 -2.76 1.66
CA TYR A 39 5.84 -3.93 2.44
C TYR A 39 6.86 -5.03 2.16
N GLU A 40 7.37 -5.64 3.22
CA GLU A 40 8.23 -6.82 3.12
C GLU A 40 7.37 -8.09 3.25
N CYS A 41 7.47 -8.97 2.25
CA CYS A 41 6.84 -10.28 2.31
C CYS A 41 7.83 -11.32 2.85
N ALA A 42 7.33 -12.32 3.57
CA ALA A 42 8.12 -13.48 4.00
C ALA A 42 8.73 -14.29 2.83
N CYS A 43 8.30 -14.07 1.58
CA CYS A 43 8.96 -14.65 0.40
C CYS A 43 10.26 -13.91 -0.01
N GLY A 44 10.58 -12.79 0.63
CA GLY A 44 11.74 -11.95 0.35
C GLY A 44 11.50 -10.81 -0.64
N ALA A 45 10.29 -10.69 -1.21
CA ALA A 45 9.94 -9.60 -2.10
C ALA A 45 9.47 -8.35 -1.36
N VAL A 46 9.70 -7.19 -2.00
CA VAL A 46 9.17 -5.89 -1.56
C VAL A 46 8.10 -5.43 -2.52
N THR A 47 6.92 -5.11 -2.01
CA THR A 47 5.82 -4.51 -2.76
C THR A 47 5.68 -3.06 -2.36
N VAL A 48 5.50 -2.14 -3.32
CA VAL A 48 5.34 -0.71 -3.05
C VAL A 48 3.98 -0.24 -3.55
N THR A 49 3.14 0.27 -2.66
CA THR A 49 1.85 0.89 -3.03
C THR A 49 1.96 2.41 -3.01
N VAL A 50 1.10 3.08 -3.78
CA VAL A 50 1.00 4.53 -3.80
C VAL A 50 -0.44 4.94 -3.49
N VAL A 51 -0.63 5.64 -2.38
CA VAL A 51 -1.90 6.25 -2.00
C VAL A 51 -1.83 7.73 -2.39
N ARG A 52 -2.71 8.15 -3.30
CA ARG A 52 -2.84 9.56 -3.69
C ARG A 52 -4.04 10.17 -2.98
N PRO A 53 -3.95 11.41 -2.47
CA PRO A 53 -5.12 12.12 -1.98
C PRO A 53 -6.10 12.35 -3.14
N GLU A 54 -7.40 12.18 -2.88
CA GLU A 54 -8.47 12.25 -3.89
C GLU A 54 -8.52 13.59 -4.65
N SER A 55 -7.92 14.65 -4.09
CA SER A 55 -7.87 16.00 -4.67
C SER A 55 -6.93 16.15 -5.88
N SER A 56 -6.24 15.09 -6.31
CA SER A 56 -5.22 15.15 -7.38
C SER A 56 -5.68 14.58 -8.73
N ARG A 57 -6.99 14.40 -8.97
CA ARG A 57 -7.56 13.95 -10.25
C ARG A 57 -8.12 15.10 -11.07
#